data_AF-A0A1I1P262-F1
#
_entry.id   AF-A0A1I1P262-F1
#
_cell.length_a   1.000
_cell.length_b   1.000
_cell.length_c   1.000
_cell.angle_alpha   90.00
_cell.angle_beta   90.00
_cell.angle_gamma   90.00
#
_symmetry.space_group_name_H-M   'P 1'
#
loop_
_entity.id
_entity.type
_entity.pdbx_description
1 polymer ?
#
loop_
_entity_poly.entity_id
_entity_poly.type
_entity_poly.pdbx_seq_one_letter_code
_entity_poly.pdbx_strand_id
1 'polypeptide(L)'
;MLDHSKISSTEFPPLERHLPRDFPGLDLNFCRNPTCASFGMHPDPFKRTTDSDPAPGSVLRGTVSGAMHEEYFKCPTCNKTSRLRKNRAIPEGYRRLKYLPEHDPTAPSCRSEGCFAHGMSGEANQGFYWRFGKTAKGDPRYKCRL
;
A
#
# COMPACT_ATOMS: atom_id res chain seq x y z
N MET A 1 -53.45 -22.77 4.00
CA MET A 1 -52.35 -22.76 4.98
C MET A 1 -51.08 -23.01 4.20
N LEU A 2 -50.38 -21.94 3.79
CA LEU A 2 -49.09 -22.05 3.10
C LEU A 2 -48.03 -21.63 4.12
N ASP A 3 -47.25 -22.62 4.52
CA ASP A 3 -46.19 -22.53 5.51
C ASP A 3 -45.01 -21.76 4.90
N HIS A 4 -44.86 -20.50 5.29
CA HIS A 4 -43.70 -19.69 4.93
C HIS A 4 -42.51 -20.17 5.74
N SER A 5 -41.83 -21.18 5.22
CA SER A 5 -40.51 -21.61 5.68
C SER A 5 -39.57 -20.41 5.73
N LYS A 6 -39.28 -19.92 6.94
CA LYS A 6 -38.25 -18.93 7.19
C LYS A 6 -36.91 -19.56 6.83
N ILE A 7 -36.36 -19.20 5.68
CA ILE A 7 -34.96 -19.44 5.37
C ILE A 7 -34.17 -18.53 6.30
N SER A 8 -33.76 -19.08 7.45
CA SER A 8 -32.79 -18.44 8.34
C SER A 8 -31.45 -18.48 7.63
N SER A 9 -31.16 -17.43 6.86
CA SER A 9 -29.82 -17.17 6.32
C SER A 9 -28.89 -16.99 7.51
N THR A 10 -28.29 -18.08 7.95
CA THR A 10 -27.22 -18.08 8.96
C THR A 10 -25.97 -17.58 8.25
N GLU A 11 -25.96 -16.30 7.90
CA GLU A 11 -24.77 -15.64 7.40
C GLU A 11 -23.86 -15.41 8.59
N PHE A 12 -22.89 -16.31 8.79
CA PHE A 12 -21.80 -16.04 9.71
C PHE A 12 -21.08 -14.78 9.24
N PRO A 13 -20.85 -13.80 10.13
CA PRO A 13 -20.13 -12.60 9.74
C PRO A 13 -18.75 -13.00 9.20
N PRO A 14 -18.31 -12.41 8.08
CA PRO A 14 -17.02 -12.75 7.50
C PRO A 14 -15.90 -12.47 8.51
N LEU A 15 -14.97 -13.41 8.64
CA LEU A 15 -13.85 -13.26 9.59
C LEU A 15 -13.10 -11.96 9.36
N GLU A 16 -12.81 -11.24 10.45
CA GLU A 16 -12.04 -10.00 10.40
C GLU A 16 -10.61 -10.30 9.96
N ARG A 17 -10.05 -9.54 9.02
CA ARG A 17 -8.64 -9.69 8.62
C ARG A 17 -7.73 -8.93 9.58
N HIS A 18 -6.62 -9.54 9.95
CA HIS A 18 -5.51 -8.84 10.62
C HIS A 18 -4.28 -8.69 9.72
N LEU A 19 -4.23 -9.40 8.59
CA LEU A 19 -3.24 -9.16 7.53
C LEU A 19 -3.85 -8.36 6.37
N PRO A 20 -3.08 -7.43 5.78
CA PRO A 20 -3.47 -6.76 4.55
C PRO A 20 -3.89 -7.75 3.46
N ARG A 21 -4.80 -7.33 2.59
CA ARG A 21 -5.07 -8.08 1.36
C ARG A 21 -3.82 -8.09 0.48
N ASP A 22 -3.68 -9.13 -0.30
CA ASP A 22 -2.76 -9.13 -1.42
C ASP A 22 -3.10 -8.00 -2.40
N PHE A 23 -2.12 -7.60 -3.20
CA PHE A 23 -2.29 -6.60 -4.24
C PHE A 23 -1.81 -7.17 -5.57
N PRO A 24 -2.70 -7.34 -6.56
CA PRO A 24 -2.50 -8.20 -7.73
C PRO A 24 -1.45 -9.31 -7.60
N GLY A 25 -1.64 -10.24 -6.65
CA GLY A 25 -0.73 -11.37 -6.42
C GLY A 25 0.55 -11.06 -5.63
N LEU A 26 0.77 -9.79 -5.24
CA LEU A 26 1.84 -9.38 -4.33
C LEU A 26 1.36 -9.45 -2.89
N ASP A 27 1.97 -10.32 -2.09
CA ASP A 27 1.86 -10.28 -0.64
C ASP A 27 3.22 -10.50 0.01
N LEU A 28 3.64 -9.53 0.83
CA LEU A 28 4.94 -9.51 1.52
C LEU A 28 4.83 -9.76 3.02
N ASN A 29 3.63 -10.08 3.51
CA ASN A 29 3.34 -10.25 4.94
C ASN A 29 3.48 -11.70 5.39
N PHE A 30 4.66 -12.28 5.14
CA PHE A 30 5.05 -13.63 5.55
C PHE A 30 6.34 -13.60 6.39
N CYS A 31 6.85 -14.77 6.80
CA CYS A 31 8.15 -14.84 7.46
C CYS A 31 9.27 -14.42 6.50
N ARG A 32 9.85 -13.23 6.69
CA ARG A 32 10.93 -12.70 5.83
C ARG A 32 12.34 -13.13 6.24
N ASN A 33 12.46 -14.16 7.09
CA ASN A 33 13.76 -14.69 7.48
C ASN A 33 14.18 -15.79 6.49
N PRO A 34 15.19 -15.58 5.63
CA PRO A 34 15.56 -16.54 4.58
C PRO A 34 16.06 -17.89 5.13
N THR A 35 16.48 -17.94 6.39
CA THR A 35 16.92 -19.20 7.05
C THR A 35 15.79 -19.96 7.75
N CYS A 36 14.56 -19.44 7.72
CA CYS A 36 13.42 -20.08 8.37
C CYS A 36 12.79 -21.13 7.45
N ALA A 37 12.41 -22.29 7.99
CA ALA A 37 11.62 -23.28 7.24
C ALA A 37 10.27 -22.75 6.75
N SER A 38 9.76 -21.69 7.39
CA SER A 38 8.52 -21.00 7.01
C SER A 38 8.73 -19.76 6.14
N PHE A 39 9.94 -19.56 5.60
CA PHE A 39 10.20 -18.48 4.66
C PHE A 39 9.28 -18.58 3.44
N GLY A 40 8.67 -17.46 3.05
CA GLY A 40 7.76 -17.40 1.89
C GLY A 40 6.39 -18.06 2.10
N MET A 41 6.13 -18.73 3.23
CA MET A 41 4.81 -19.30 3.52
C MET A 41 3.85 -18.23 4.03
N HIS A 42 2.71 -18.04 3.34
CA HIS A 42 1.69 -17.08 3.74
C HIS A 42 0.91 -17.57 4.97
N PRO A 43 0.89 -16.78 6.05
CA PRO A 43 0.11 -17.11 7.24
C PRO A 43 -1.39 -16.89 7.05
N ASP A 44 -2.18 -17.37 8.01
CA ASP A 44 -3.62 -17.12 8.05
C ASP A 44 -3.90 -15.60 8.14
N PRO A 45 -4.61 -15.00 7.18
CA PRO A 45 -4.86 -13.57 7.21
C PRO A 45 -5.98 -13.14 8.15
N PHE A 46 -6.74 -14.09 8.71
CA PHE A 46 -7.95 -13.83 9.47
C PHE A 46 -7.73 -13.95 10.97
N LYS A 47 -8.33 -13.02 11.74
CA LYS A 47 -8.47 -13.16 13.19
C LYS A 47 -9.44 -14.30 13.43
N ARG A 48 -9.00 -15.29 14.20
CA ARG A 48 -9.85 -16.39 14.64
C ARG A 48 -10.07 -16.28 16.14
N THR A 49 -11.34 -16.20 16.53
CA THR A 49 -11.81 -16.26 17.91
C THR A 49 -12.20 -17.71 18.25
N THR A 50 -12.46 -17.99 19.53
CA THR A 50 -12.90 -19.32 19.98
C THR A 50 -14.16 -19.81 19.26
N ASP A 51 -15.04 -18.88 18.86
CA ASP A 51 -16.31 -19.18 18.20
C ASP A 51 -16.22 -19.23 16.66
N SER A 52 -15.02 -19.04 16.10
CA SER A 52 -14.80 -19.10 14.65
C SER A 52 -14.31 -20.47 14.21
N ASP A 53 -14.59 -20.83 12.95
CA ASP A 53 -14.05 -22.04 12.35
C ASP A 53 -12.52 -22.11 12.53
N PRO A 54 -11.94 -23.29 12.78
CA PRO A 54 -10.50 -23.43 12.89
C PRO A 54 -9.81 -23.10 11.57
N ALA A 55 -8.58 -22.59 11.65
CA ALA A 55 -7.72 -22.44 10.48
C ALA A 55 -7.46 -23.81 9.83
N PRO A 56 -7.35 -23.88 8.49
CA PRO A 56 -6.91 -25.11 7.83
C PRO A 56 -5.55 -25.55 8.39
N GLY A 57 -5.38 -26.86 8.63
CA GLY A 57 -4.21 -27.39 9.34
C GLY A 57 -2.86 -27.12 8.68
N SER A 58 -2.85 -26.83 7.39
CA SER A 58 -1.64 -26.49 6.61
C SER A 58 -1.24 -25.02 6.70
N VAL A 59 -2.06 -24.15 7.29
CA VAL A 59 -1.82 -22.71 7.30
C VAL A 59 -0.97 -22.30 8.51
N LEU A 60 0.07 -21.50 8.25
CA LEU A 60 0.95 -20.99 9.28
C LEU A 60 0.20 -20.03 10.21
N ARG A 61 0.13 -20.37 11.50
CA ARG A 61 -0.48 -19.52 12.54
C ARG A 61 0.58 -18.71 13.27
N GLY A 62 0.79 -17.48 12.86
CA GLY A 62 1.60 -16.52 13.62
C GLY A 62 0.74 -15.56 14.43
N THR A 63 1.41 -14.68 15.16
CA THR A 63 0.73 -13.64 15.96
C THR A 63 0.89 -12.29 15.26
N VAL A 64 -0.21 -11.54 15.13
CA VAL A 64 -0.15 -10.13 14.77
C VAL A 64 -0.47 -9.28 15.99
N SER A 65 0.39 -8.31 16.25
CA SER A 65 0.30 -7.42 17.41
C SER A 65 0.91 -6.06 17.08
N GLY A 66 0.62 -5.06 17.90
CA GLY A 66 1.08 -3.69 17.71
C GLY A 66 -0.07 -2.70 17.64
N ALA A 67 0.27 -1.41 17.79
CA ALA A 67 -0.66 -0.31 17.58
C ALA A 67 -0.91 -0.10 16.07
N MET A 68 -1.93 0.71 15.76
CA MET A 68 -2.21 1.13 14.39
C MET A 68 -0.95 1.68 13.71
N HIS A 69 -0.61 1.14 12.54
CA HIS A 69 0.61 1.44 11.76
C HIS A 69 1.93 0.89 12.30
N GLU A 70 1.93 0.23 13.44
CA GLU A 70 3.11 -0.43 14.03
C GLU A 70 2.91 -1.95 14.14
N GLU A 71 1.92 -2.48 13.41
CA GLU A 71 1.59 -3.89 13.45
C GLU A 71 2.75 -4.72 12.90
N TYR A 72 3.03 -5.84 13.57
CA TYR A 72 4.03 -6.81 13.16
C TYR A 72 3.48 -8.22 13.22
N PHE A 73 3.97 -9.06 12.31
CA PHE A 73 3.78 -10.49 12.32
C PHE A 73 4.95 -11.18 13.02
N LYS A 74 4.66 -12.04 14.00
CA LYS A 74 5.63 -12.92 14.64
C LYS A 74 5.51 -14.33 14.06
N CYS A 75 6.59 -14.82 13.46
CA CYS A 75 6.64 -16.18 12.91
C CYS A 75 6.68 -17.21 14.04
N PRO A 76 5.82 -18.26 14.03
CA PRO A 76 5.82 -19.29 15.09
C PRO A 76 7.03 -20.22 15.02
N THR A 77 7.69 -20.33 13.87
CA THR A 77 8.80 -21.27 13.64
C THR A 77 10.14 -20.71 14.10
N CYS A 78 10.45 -19.45 13.73
CA CYS A 78 11.74 -18.83 14.07
C CYS A 78 11.64 -17.68 15.07
N ASN A 79 10.43 -17.35 15.55
CA ASN A 79 10.14 -16.26 16.49
C ASN A 79 10.53 -14.83 16.05
N LYS A 80 11.10 -14.65 14.85
CA LYS A 80 11.39 -13.32 14.32
C LYS A 80 10.11 -12.56 14.00
N THR A 81 10.14 -11.26 14.27
CA THR A 81 9.04 -10.34 13.95
C THR A 81 9.29 -9.63 12.62
N SER A 82 8.21 -9.22 11.97
CA SER A 82 8.25 -8.50 10.70
C SER A 82 7.11 -7.51 10.65
N ARG A 83 7.43 -6.22 10.54
CA ARG A 83 6.42 -5.16 10.38
C ARG A 83 5.55 -5.45 9.15
N LEU A 84 4.24 -5.33 9.34
CA LEU A 84 3.26 -5.47 8.27
C LEU A 84 3.42 -4.33 7.26
N ARG A 85 3.28 -4.66 5.99
CA ARG A 85 3.38 -3.74 4.87
C ARG A 85 2.03 -3.69 4.16
N LYS A 86 1.62 -2.49 3.76
CA LYS A 86 0.50 -2.31 2.83
C LYS A 86 0.95 -2.80 1.46
N ASN A 87 0.47 -3.95 1.00
CA ASN A 87 0.89 -4.56 -0.27
C ASN A 87 0.73 -3.61 -1.47
N ARG A 88 -0.35 -2.81 -1.48
CA ARG A 88 -0.59 -1.75 -2.49
C ARG A 88 0.48 -0.65 -2.52
N ALA A 89 1.01 -0.27 -1.36
CA ALA A 89 1.95 0.85 -1.26
C ALA A 89 3.33 0.52 -1.86
N ILE A 90 3.66 -0.77 -1.97
CA ILE A 90 4.95 -1.22 -2.50
C ILE A 90 5.09 -0.94 -4.01
N PRO A 91 4.19 -1.42 -4.90
CA PRO A 91 4.29 -1.11 -6.32
C PRO A 91 4.03 0.36 -6.61
N GLU A 92 3.17 1.05 -5.85
CA GLU A 92 2.99 2.50 -5.96
C GLU A 92 4.30 3.24 -5.64
N GLY A 93 4.97 2.86 -4.54
CA GLY A 93 6.26 3.40 -4.15
C GLY A 93 7.36 3.09 -5.16
N TYR A 94 7.43 1.84 -5.64
CA TYR A 94 8.38 1.41 -6.66
C TYR A 94 8.23 2.22 -7.94
N ARG A 95 6.99 2.35 -8.47
CA ARG A 95 6.72 3.17 -9.66
C ARG A 95 7.14 4.61 -9.44
N ARG A 96 6.69 5.22 -8.33
CA ARG A 96 7.05 6.61 -8.00
C ARG A 96 8.57 6.80 -8.01
N LEU A 97 9.32 5.95 -7.31
CA LEU A 97 10.77 6.04 -7.21
C LEU A 97 11.48 5.76 -8.55
N LYS A 98 10.98 4.79 -9.32
CA LYS A 98 11.53 4.45 -10.64
C LYS A 98 11.43 5.62 -11.62
N TYR A 99 10.32 6.36 -11.59
CA TYR A 99 10.09 7.48 -12.50
C TYR A 99 10.59 8.83 -11.95
N LEU A 100 11.08 8.92 -10.71
CA LEU A 100 11.62 10.17 -10.16
C LEU A 100 12.70 10.84 -11.06
N PRO A 101 13.63 10.10 -11.70
CA PRO A 101 14.63 10.71 -12.58
C PRO A 101 14.03 11.34 -13.85
N GLU A 102 12.91 10.79 -14.35
CA GLU A 102 12.23 11.28 -15.56
C GLU A 102 11.20 12.37 -15.22
N HIS A 103 10.54 12.24 -14.08
CA HIS A 103 9.50 13.11 -13.61
C HIS A 103 9.71 13.41 -12.13
N ASP A 104 10.43 14.49 -11.85
CA ASP A 104 10.50 15.04 -10.50
C ASP A 104 9.18 15.78 -10.19
N PRO A 105 8.31 15.22 -9.32
CA PRO A 105 7.05 15.86 -8.98
C PRO A 105 7.24 17.13 -8.16
N THR A 106 8.44 17.37 -7.62
CA THR A 106 8.78 18.59 -6.88
C THR A 106 9.33 19.70 -7.77
N ALA A 107 9.75 19.37 -8.99
CA ALA A 107 10.24 20.35 -9.93
C ALA A 107 9.15 21.40 -10.25
N PRO A 108 9.49 22.71 -10.23
CA PRO A 108 8.58 23.76 -10.63
C PRO A 108 8.05 23.53 -12.05
N SER A 109 6.74 23.38 -12.16
CA SER A 109 6.03 23.11 -13.42
C SER A 109 4.60 23.66 -13.35
N CYS A 110 3.96 23.83 -14.50
CA CYS A 110 2.55 24.18 -14.57
C CYS A 110 1.69 23.08 -13.93
N ARG A 111 0.79 23.47 -13.02
CA ARG A 111 -0.17 22.57 -12.33
C ARG A 111 -1.59 22.67 -12.88
N SER A 112 -1.81 23.46 -13.93
CA SER A 112 -3.13 23.60 -14.56
C SER A 112 -3.41 22.36 -15.42
N GLU A 113 -4.42 21.59 -15.04
CA GLU A 113 -4.89 20.44 -15.83
C GLU A 113 -5.29 20.89 -17.25
N GLY A 114 -4.91 20.11 -18.27
CA GLY A 114 -5.16 20.42 -19.68
C GLY A 114 -4.22 21.47 -20.31
N CYS A 115 -3.34 22.12 -19.54
CA CYS A 115 -2.31 22.98 -20.09
C CYS A 115 -1.25 22.16 -20.84
N PHE A 116 -0.80 22.63 -22.01
CA PHE A 116 0.25 21.96 -22.78
C PHE A 116 1.56 21.79 -21.99
N ALA A 117 1.93 22.75 -21.15
CA ALA A 117 3.12 22.70 -20.32
C ALA A 117 2.92 21.94 -18.98
N HIS A 118 1.75 21.31 -18.76
CA HIS A 118 1.42 20.64 -17.50
C HIS A 118 2.45 19.54 -17.17
N GLY A 119 3.01 19.59 -15.96
CA GLY A 119 4.01 18.61 -15.49
C GLY A 119 5.39 18.68 -16.17
N MET A 120 5.60 19.61 -17.11
CA MET A 120 6.90 19.84 -17.75
C MET A 120 7.71 20.83 -16.90
N SER A 121 8.90 20.43 -16.43
CA SER A 121 9.73 21.29 -15.58
C SER A 121 10.25 22.50 -16.35
N GLY A 122 10.30 23.66 -15.68
CA GLY A 122 10.81 24.90 -16.29
C GLY A 122 12.30 24.85 -16.66
N GLU A 123 13.11 24.07 -15.93
CA GLU A 123 14.54 23.93 -16.19
C GLU A 123 14.84 23.15 -17.47
N ALA A 124 14.14 22.03 -17.70
CA ALA A 124 14.30 21.22 -18.90
C ALA A 124 13.53 21.80 -20.11
N ASN A 125 12.51 22.63 -19.87
CA ASN A 125 11.60 23.14 -20.90
C ASN A 125 11.56 24.68 -20.91
N GLN A 126 12.72 25.33 -20.89
CA GLN A 126 12.85 26.78 -20.80
C GLN A 126 12.08 27.53 -21.91
N GLY A 127 11.86 26.91 -23.07
CA GLY A 127 11.07 27.50 -24.16
C GLY A 127 9.59 27.74 -23.80
N PHE A 128 9.01 26.96 -22.88
CA PHE A 128 7.61 27.04 -22.50
C PHE A 128 7.33 27.98 -21.31
N TYR A 129 8.36 28.52 -20.68
CA TYR A 129 8.24 29.35 -19.49
C TYR A 129 9.06 30.63 -19.61
N TRP A 130 8.59 31.70 -18.97
CA TRP A 130 9.38 32.92 -18.77
C TRP A 130 9.45 33.25 -17.29
N ARG A 131 10.59 33.79 -16.86
CA ARG A 131 10.78 34.23 -15.47
C ARG A 131 9.93 35.48 -15.23
N PHE A 132 9.07 35.42 -14.22
CA PHE A 132 8.13 36.48 -13.86
C PHE A 132 8.29 36.82 -12.37
N GLY A 133 9.27 37.67 -12.06
CA GLY A 133 9.54 38.12 -10.69
C GLY A 133 10.18 37.05 -9.80
N LYS A 134 10.16 37.32 -8.49
CA LYS A 134 10.75 36.48 -7.45
C LYS A 134 9.82 36.38 -6.24
N THR A 135 9.98 35.33 -5.42
CA THR A 135 9.37 35.27 -4.09
C THR A 135 10.03 36.27 -3.14
N ALA A 136 9.44 36.52 -1.97
CA ALA A 136 10.05 37.37 -0.94
C ALA A 136 11.44 36.88 -0.49
N LYS A 137 11.71 35.57 -0.61
CA LYS A 137 13.01 34.96 -0.30
C LYS A 137 13.98 34.93 -1.50
N GLY A 138 13.56 35.42 -2.66
CA GLY A 138 14.41 35.56 -3.84
C GLY A 138 14.30 34.44 -4.89
N ASP A 139 13.51 33.40 -4.64
CA ASP A 139 13.33 32.29 -5.59
C ASP A 139 12.64 32.78 -6.87
N PRO A 140 13.11 32.38 -8.07
CA PRO A 140 12.48 32.77 -9.32
C PRO A 140 11.07 32.25 -9.42
N ARG A 141 10.15 33.10 -9.87
CA ARG A 141 8.81 32.69 -10.29
C ARG A 141 8.79 32.51 -11.81
N TYR A 142 8.01 31.55 -12.27
CA TYR A 142 7.85 31.25 -13.68
C TYR A 142 6.39 31.41 -14.06
N LYS A 143 6.15 31.90 -15.28
CA LYS A 143 4.83 31.94 -15.92
C LYS A 143 4.91 31.18 -17.24
N CYS A 144 3.84 30.48 -17.60
CA CYS A 144 3.73 29.85 -18.91
C CYS A 144 3.84 30.90 -20.02
N ARG A 145 4.48 30.53 -21.12
CA ARG A 145 4.66 31.39 -22.30
C ARG A 145 3.51 31.29 -23.31
N LEU A 146 2.73 30.23 -23.20
CA LEU A 146 1.48 30.01 -23.95
C LEU A 146 0.36 30.90 -23.41
#